data_AF-A0A958K3G4-F1
#
_entry.id   AF-A0A958K3G4-F1
#
_cell.length_a   1.000
_cell.length_b   1.000
_cell.length_c   1.000
_cell.angle_alpha   90.00
_cell.angle_beta   90.00
_cell.angle_gamma   90.00
#
_symmetry.space_group_name_H-M   'P 1'
#
loop_
_entity.id
_entity.type
_entity.pdbx_description
1 polymer ?
#
loop_
_entity_poly.entity_id
_entity_poly.type
_entity_poly.pdbx_seq_one_letter_code
_entity_poly.pdbx_strand_id
1 'polypeptide(L)'
;MRFFVALVILWSFLPGTADAQHAIDVQRLAAEGEYFEALHAYDSMASRRRTLEAQIAAGNAAWALSLPARSIEEFESVLQSDEITEMQRAQLLLSRGIIEFQESRYRVAVLFAERVFKQFDEPNPLRARALLLWGDALMKLESFGLAEEKYHLAVAELPSQEQFDA
;
A
#
# COMPACT_ATOMS: atom_id res chain seq x y z
N MET A 1 -63.48 3.79 -29.66
CA MET A 1 -62.28 3.06 -30.13
C MET A 1 -61.36 4.04 -30.83
N ARG A 2 -60.33 4.55 -30.13
CA ARG A 2 -59.18 5.28 -30.71
C ARG A 2 -58.10 5.47 -29.63
N PHE A 3 -57.06 4.67 -29.84
CA PHE A 3 -55.72 4.54 -29.28
C PHE A 3 -55.24 5.55 -28.20
N PHE A 4 -54.97 5.00 -27.02
CA PHE A 4 -54.02 5.52 -26.03
C PHE A 4 -52.60 5.22 -26.52
N VAL A 5 -51.82 6.26 -26.86
CA VAL A 5 -50.37 6.12 -27.05
C VAL A 5 -49.73 6.50 -25.72
N ALA A 6 -49.38 5.49 -24.93
CA ALA A 6 -48.63 5.67 -23.70
C ALA A 6 -47.15 5.93 -24.06
N LEU A 7 -46.72 7.15 -23.79
CA LEU A 7 -45.32 7.59 -23.84
C LEU A 7 -44.56 6.91 -22.69
N VAL A 8 -43.82 5.84 -22.98
CA VAL A 8 -42.88 5.24 -22.02
C VAL A 8 -41.61 6.07 -22.02
N ILE A 9 -41.52 7.02 -21.09
CA ILE A 9 -40.25 7.70 -20.77
C ILE A 9 -39.43 6.71 -19.95
N LEU A 10 -38.52 6.01 -20.64
CA LEU A 10 -37.51 5.16 -20.03
C LEU A 10 -36.51 6.07 -19.30
N TRP A 11 -36.67 6.24 -17.99
CA TRP A 11 -35.69 6.92 -17.15
C TRP A 11 -34.42 6.05 -17.07
N SER A 12 -33.39 6.48 -17.80
CA SER A 12 -32.03 5.98 -17.72
C SER A 12 -31.43 6.30 -16.34
N PHE A 13 -31.72 5.49 -15.33
CA PHE A 13 -30.84 5.39 -14.16
C PHE A 13 -29.59 4.63 -14.58
N LEU A 14 -28.57 5.37 -15.03
CA LEU A 14 -27.19 4.89 -15.11
C LEU A 14 -26.50 5.25 -13.78
N PRO A 15 -26.44 4.35 -12.78
CA PRO A 15 -25.49 4.51 -11.68
C PRO A 15 -24.12 4.12 -12.24
N GLY A 16 -23.25 5.08 -12.57
CA GLY A 16 -22.01 4.70 -13.26
C GLY A 16 -20.78 5.59 -13.12
N THR A 17 -20.89 6.86 -12.72
CA THR A 17 -19.71 7.76 -12.78
C THR A 17 -19.43 8.49 -11.48
N ALA A 18 -20.44 8.89 -10.71
CA ALA A 18 -20.23 9.61 -9.46
C ALA A 18 -19.59 8.74 -8.36
N ASP A 19 -19.86 7.43 -8.34
CA ASP A 19 -19.38 6.54 -7.28
C ASP A 19 -17.87 6.23 -7.39
N ALA A 20 -17.30 6.15 -8.60
CA ALA A 20 -15.86 5.95 -8.81
C ALA A 20 -15.04 7.22 -8.56
N GLN A 21 -15.64 8.39 -8.77
CA GLN A 21 -14.96 9.68 -8.64
C GLN A 21 -14.40 9.89 -7.24
N HIS A 22 -15.18 9.58 -6.19
CA HIS A 22 -14.77 9.82 -4.80
C HIS A 22 -13.57 8.96 -4.36
N ALA A 23 -13.48 7.70 -4.80
CA ALA A 23 -12.35 6.83 -4.46
C ALA A 23 -11.07 7.25 -5.19
N ILE A 24 -11.20 7.76 -6.41
CA ILE A 24 -10.11 8.32 -7.20
C ILE A 24 -9.62 9.64 -6.58
N ASP A 25 -10.52 10.46 -6.05
CA ASP A 25 -10.16 11.73 -5.41
C ASP A 25 -9.25 11.52 -4.20
N VAL A 26 -9.49 10.48 -3.38
CA VAL A 26 -8.60 10.14 -2.24
C VAL A 26 -7.19 9.84 -2.72
N GLN A 27 -7.05 9.02 -3.77
CA GLN A 27 -5.76 8.68 -4.35
C GLN A 27 -5.06 9.90 -4.94
N ARG A 28 -5.81 10.74 -5.65
CA ARG A 28 -5.31 11.98 -6.25
C ARG A 28 -4.80 12.95 -5.20
N LEU A 29 -5.59 13.24 -4.17
CA LEU A 29 -5.20 14.13 -3.06
C LEU A 29 -3.96 13.61 -2.34
N ALA A 30 -3.89 12.31 -2.06
CA ALA A 30 -2.72 11.70 -1.45
C ALA A 30 -1.47 11.81 -2.35
N ALA A 31 -1.63 11.63 -3.67
CA ALA A 31 -0.53 11.79 -4.64
C ALA A 31 -0.06 13.25 -4.78
N GLU A 32 -0.94 14.22 -4.58
CA GLU A 32 -0.64 15.66 -4.57
C GLU A 32 -0.01 16.13 -3.25
N GLY A 33 0.01 15.28 -2.22
CA GLY A 33 0.53 15.61 -0.88
C GLY A 33 -0.48 16.28 0.05
N GLU A 34 -1.73 16.42 -0.38
CA GLU A 34 -2.87 16.94 0.38
C GLU A 34 -3.42 15.83 1.31
N TYR A 35 -2.57 15.35 2.22
CA TYR A 35 -2.82 14.15 3.03
C TYR A 35 -3.99 14.31 4.00
N PHE A 36 -4.19 15.51 4.53
CA PHE A 36 -5.29 15.77 5.46
C PHE A 36 -6.63 15.71 4.74
N GLU A 37 -6.70 16.33 3.56
CA GLU A 37 -7.84 16.34 2.65
C GLU A 37 -8.13 14.92 2.14
N ALA A 38 -7.09 14.14 1.80
CA ALA A 38 -7.24 12.75 1.40
C ALA A 38 -7.89 11.90 2.50
N LEU A 39 -7.45 12.03 3.76
CA LEU A 39 -8.07 11.34 4.89
C LEU A 39 -9.50 11.81 5.15
N HIS A 40 -9.75 13.12 5.09
CA HIS A 40 -11.10 13.66 5.27
C HIS A 40 -12.06 13.14 4.20
N ALA A 41 -11.63 13.14 2.95
CA ALA A 41 -12.38 12.59 1.83
C ALA A 41 -12.69 11.11 2.06
N TYR A 42 -11.70 10.30 2.44
CA TYR A 42 -11.88 8.88 2.74
C TYR A 42 -12.86 8.62 3.88
N ASP A 43 -12.79 9.41 4.97
CA ASP A 43 -13.67 9.29 6.12
C ASP A 43 -15.13 9.63 5.79
N SER A 44 -15.34 10.60 4.89
CA SER A 44 -16.66 10.99 4.43
C SER A 44 -17.34 9.96 3.51
N MET A 45 -16.59 8.97 2.99
CA MET A 45 -17.12 7.93 2.13
C MET A 45 -17.92 6.89 2.92
N ALA A 46 -19.10 6.55 2.41
CA ALA A 46 -19.84 5.38 2.89
C ALA A 46 -18.99 4.10 2.72
N SER A 47 -19.00 3.19 3.70
CA SER A 47 -18.13 2.00 3.72
C SER A 47 -18.17 1.18 2.43
N ARG A 48 -19.36 1.02 1.83
CA ARG A 48 -19.56 0.32 0.54
C ARG A 48 -18.86 0.93 -0.67
N ARG A 49 -18.34 2.17 -0.55
CA ARG A 49 -17.68 2.93 -1.62
C ARG A 49 -16.16 2.94 -1.47
N ARG A 50 -15.63 2.44 -0.36
CA ARG A 50 -14.18 2.43 -0.10
C ARG A 50 -13.56 1.30 -0.91
N THR A 51 -12.78 1.64 -1.92
CA THR A 51 -11.97 0.66 -2.67
C THR A 51 -10.67 0.38 -1.93
N LEU A 52 -9.99 -0.72 -2.28
CA LEU A 52 -8.70 -1.07 -1.69
C LEU A 52 -7.65 0.00 -1.98
N GLU A 53 -7.66 0.58 -3.19
CA GLU A 53 -6.71 1.64 -3.57
C GLU A 53 -6.94 2.92 -2.76
N ALA A 54 -8.21 3.32 -2.57
CA ALA A 54 -8.54 4.46 -1.71
C ALA A 54 -8.11 4.20 -0.26
N GLN A 55 -8.24 2.96 0.22
CA GLN A 55 -7.80 2.57 1.55
C GLN A 55 -6.27 2.58 1.70
N ILE A 56 -5.53 2.08 0.69
CA ILE A 56 -4.06 2.17 0.65
C ILE A 56 -3.64 3.65 0.65
N ALA A 57 -4.27 4.49 -0.16
CA ALA A 57 -4.00 5.93 -0.20
C ALA A 57 -4.28 6.61 1.15
N ALA A 58 -5.38 6.26 1.82
CA ALA A 58 -5.67 6.73 3.17
C ALA A 58 -4.61 6.26 4.19
N GLY A 59 -4.19 4.98 4.13
CA GLY A 59 -3.12 4.46 4.98
C GLY A 59 -1.77 5.18 4.77
N ASN A 60 -1.43 5.50 3.53
CA ASN A 60 -0.24 6.30 3.20
C ASN A 60 -0.35 7.74 3.71
N ALA A 61 -1.51 8.38 3.52
CA ALA A 61 -1.78 9.73 4.02
C ALA A 61 -1.71 9.81 5.55
N ALA A 62 -2.26 8.81 6.24
CA ALA A 62 -2.14 8.67 7.69
C ALA A 62 -0.68 8.55 8.13
N TRP A 63 0.13 7.74 7.44
CA TRP A 63 1.55 7.64 7.75
C TRP A 63 2.30 8.97 7.55
N ALA A 64 2.04 9.65 6.43
CA ALA A 64 2.65 10.95 6.13
C ALA A 64 2.32 12.02 7.18
N LEU A 65 1.14 11.94 7.81
CA LEU A 65 0.71 12.80 8.91
C LEU A 65 1.18 12.31 10.30
N SER A 66 2.11 11.35 10.36
CA SER A 66 2.60 10.76 11.60
C SER A 66 1.50 10.12 12.45
N LEU A 67 0.53 9.46 11.81
CA LEU A 67 -0.53 8.68 12.44
C LEU A 67 -0.31 7.18 12.23
N PRO A 68 0.75 6.57 12.83
CA PRO A 68 1.16 5.20 12.51
C PRO A 68 0.08 4.17 12.84
N ALA A 69 -0.60 4.29 13.99
CA ALA A 69 -1.66 3.34 14.38
C ALA A 69 -2.80 3.29 13.36
N ARG A 70 -3.18 4.44 12.79
CA ARG A 70 -4.21 4.52 11.77
C ARG A 70 -3.73 3.94 10.43
N SER A 71 -2.52 4.29 10.01
CA SER A 71 -1.91 3.71 8.80
C SER A 71 -1.87 2.17 8.87
N ILE A 72 -1.47 1.66 10.02
CA ILE A 72 -1.44 0.24 10.37
C ILE A 72 -2.81 -0.44 10.20
N GLU A 73 -3.87 0.18 10.73
CA GLU A 73 -5.24 -0.34 10.64
C GLU A 73 -5.69 -0.45 9.17
N GLU A 74 -5.47 0.60 8.38
CA GLU A 74 -5.86 0.60 6.97
C GLU A 74 -5.08 -0.46 6.16
N PHE A 75 -3.77 -0.59 6.40
CA PHE A 75 -2.96 -1.60 5.71
C PHE A 75 -3.32 -3.03 6.12
N GLU A 76 -3.62 -3.29 7.40
CA GLU A 76 -4.04 -4.62 7.85
C GLU A 76 -5.38 -5.04 7.23
N SER A 77 -6.33 -4.13 7.16
CA SER A 77 -7.60 -4.37 6.47
C SER A 77 -7.39 -4.76 5.02
N VAL A 78 -6.51 -4.06 4.29
CA VAL A 78 -6.21 -4.36 2.88
C VAL A 78 -5.47 -5.71 2.75
N LEU A 79 -4.53 -6.02 3.64
CA LEU A 79 -3.78 -7.28 3.62
C LEU A 79 -4.65 -8.52 3.85
N GLN A 80 -5.84 -8.37 4.45
CA GLN A 80 -6.81 -9.45 4.61
C GLN A 80 -7.60 -9.74 3.32
N SER A 81 -7.53 -8.87 2.32
CA SER A 81 -8.18 -9.08 1.02
C SER A 81 -7.40 -10.07 0.15
N ASP A 82 -8.14 -10.91 -0.58
CA ASP A 82 -7.60 -11.79 -1.63
C ASP A 82 -7.51 -11.08 -3.00
N GLU A 83 -8.04 -9.85 -3.10
CA GLU A 83 -8.08 -9.09 -4.36
C GLU A 83 -6.79 -8.32 -4.65
N ILE A 84 -5.87 -8.20 -3.67
CA ILE A 84 -4.60 -7.51 -3.86
C ILE A 84 -3.57 -8.39 -4.58
N THR A 85 -2.83 -7.78 -5.49
CA THR A 85 -1.72 -8.43 -6.19
C THR A 85 -0.57 -8.76 -5.23
N GLU A 86 0.29 -9.71 -5.61
CA GLU A 86 1.51 -10.01 -4.86
C GLU A 86 2.39 -8.76 -4.67
N MET A 87 2.54 -7.94 -5.71
CA MET A 87 3.29 -6.70 -5.65
C MET A 87 2.72 -5.72 -4.60
N GLN A 88 1.40 -5.51 -4.60
CA GLN A 88 0.74 -4.65 -3.60
C GLN A 88 0.91 -5.22 -2.19
N ARG A 89 0.74 -6.53 -2.02
CA ARG A 89 0.95 -7.21 -0.72
C ARG A 89 2.36 -6.99 -0.20
N ALA A 90 3.37 -7.16 -1.05
CA ALA A 90 4.78 -6.94 -0.69
C ALA A 90 5.05 -5.48 -0.32
N GLN A 91 4.50 -4.52 -1.08
CA GLN A 91 4.61 -3.10 -0.76
C GLN A 91 3.99 -2.77 0.60
N LEU A 92 2.78 -3.27 0.88
CA LEU A 92 2.10 -3.04 2.16
C LEU A 92 2.83 -3.69 3.34
N LEU A 93 3.33 -4.91 3.17
CA LEU A 93 4.15 -5.58 4.20
C LEU A 93 5.45 -4.80 4.44
N LEU A 94 6.09 -4.29 3.40
CA LEU A 94 7.30 -3.47 3.53
C LEU A 94 6.98 -2.14 4.24
N SER A 95 5.95 -1.40 3.82
CA SER A 95 5.50 -0.17 4.49
C SER A 95 5.21 -0.43 5.96
N ARG A 96 4.54 -1.55 6.27
CA ARG A 96 4.31 -1.95 7.65
C ARG A 96 5.61 -2.20 8.42
N GLY A 97 6.54 -2.95 7.85
CA GLY A 97 7.86 -3.17 8.45
C GLY A 97 8.61 -1.87 8.73
N ILE A 98 8.54 -0.88 7.83
CA ILE A 98 9.17 0.44 8.02
C ILE A 98 8.51 1.18 9.18
N ILE A 99 7.18 1.20 9.27
CA ILE A 99 6.47 1.83 10.39
C ILE A 99 6.90 1.17 11.72
N GLU A 100 6.96 -0.16 11.77
CA GLU A 100 7.41 -0.87 12.98
C GLU A 100 8.86 -0.52 13.35
N PHE A 101 9.74 -0.35 12.35
CA PHE A 101 11.12 0.09 12.58
C PHE A 101 11.19 1.52 13.14
N GLN A 102 10.44 2.46 12.56
CA GLN A 102 10.37 3.85 13.01
C GLN A 102 9.87 3.95 14.47
N GLU A 103 8.99 3.04 14.85
CA GLU A 103 8.43 2.91 16.18
C GLU A 103 9.30 2.09 17.15
N SER A 104 10.56 1.83 16.78
CA SER A 104 11.53 1.03 17.55
C SER A 104 11.12 -0.41 17.83
N ARG A 105 10.13 -0.95 17.10
CA ARG A 105 9.68 -2.34 17.18
C ARG A 105 10.48 -3.22 16.21
N TYR A 106 11.81 -3.20 16.37
CA TYR A 106 12.77 -3.79 15.41
C TYR A 106 12.56 -5.29 15.15
N ARG A 107 12.21 -6.07 16.17
CA ARG A 107 11.91 -7.50 15.98
C ARG A 107 10.71 -7.73 15.06
N VAL A 108 9.70 -6.86 15.16
CA VAL A 108 8.50 -6.92 14.30
C VAL A 108 8.86 -6.47 12.88
N ALA A 109 9.68 -5.42 12.74
CA ALA A 109 10.19 -4.98 11.44
C ALA A 109 10.94 -6.11 10.70
N VAL A 110 11.78 -6.88 11.40
CA VAL A 110 12.44 -8.09 10.84
C VAL A 110 11.42 -9.08 10.29
N LEU A 111 10.34 -9.38 11.01
CA LEU A 111 9.33 -10.34 10.56
C LEU A 111 8.64 -9.88 9.27
N PHE A 112 8.34 -8.60 9.14
CA PHE A 112 7.75 -8.05 7.92
C PHE A 112 8.74 -8.07 6.75
N ALA A 113 9.99 -7.67 6.99
CA ALA A 113 11.04 -7.72 5.98
C ALA A 113 11.28 -9.16 5.46
N GLU A 114 11.34 -10.14 6.37
CA GLU A 114 11.49 -11.55 6.02
C GLU A 114 10.32 -12.07 5.18
N ARG A 115 9.08 -11.67 5.50
CA ARG A 115 7.90 -12.04 4.71
C ARG A 115 7.97 -11.50 3.29
N VAL A 116 8.37 -10.24 3.11
CA VAL A 116 8.54 -9.64 1.78
C VAL A 116 9.63 -10.37 1.00
N PHE A 117 10.76 -10.68 1.64
CA PHE A 117 11.87 -11.39 1.00
C PHE A 117 11.46 -12.76 0.45
N LYS A 118 10.68 -13.52 1.23
CA LYS A 118 10.19 -14.86 0.85
C LYS A 118 9.10 -14.86 -0.22
N GLN A 119 8.56 -13.70 -0.57
CA GLN A 119 7.43 -13.61 -1.49
C GLN A 119 7.86 -13.70 -2.96
N PHE A 120 9.12 -13.40 -3.27
CA PHE A 120 9.65 -13.43 -4.64
C PHE A 120 10.80 -14.42 -4.70
N ASP A 121 10.87 -15.25 -5.73
CA ASP A 121 12.00 -16.18 -5.94
C ASP A 121 13.18 -15.52 -6.68
N GLU A 122 12.88 -14.54 -7.54
CA GLU A 122 13.86 -13.82 -8.36
C GLU A 122 14.24 -12.45 -7.78
N PRO A 123 15.39 -11.89 -8.20
CA PRO A 123 15.79 -10.54 -7.81
C PRO A 123 14.72 -9.48 -8.08
N ASN A 124 14.43 -8.68 -7.07
CA ASN A 124 13.38 -7.68 -7.13
C ASN A 124 13.73 -6.44 -6.27
N PRO A 125 13.45 -5.20 -6.74
CA PRO A 125 13.70 -4.00 -5.95
C PRO A 125 13.07 -3.99 -4.55
N LEU A 126 11.87 -4.57 -4.38
CA LEU A 126 11.23 -4.71 -3.07
C LEU A 126 11.92 -5.74 -2.19
N ARG A 127 12.45 -6.82 -2.78
CA ARG A 127 13.22 -7.84 -2.07
C ARG A 127 14.55 -7.27 -1.57
N ALA A 128 15.23 -6.47 -2.39
CA ALA A 128 16.41 -5.69 -1.98
C ALA A 128 16.09 -4.71 -0.85
N ARG A 129 14.99 -3.93 -0.96
CA ARG A 129 14.56 -3.01 0.10
C ARG A 129 14.17 -3.71 1.40
N ALA A 130 13.56 -4.89 1.31
CA ALA A 130 13.26 -5.70 2.48
C ALA A 130 14.53 -6.16 3.19
N LEU A 131 15.54 -6.61 2.44
CA LEU A 131 16.85 -6.97 3.01
C LEU A 131 17.55 -5.77 3.68
N LEU A 132 17.46 -4.57 3.10
CA LEU A 132 17.97 -3.36 3.75
C LEU A 132 17.26 -3.09 5.09
N LEU A 133 15.93 -3.10 5.10
CA LEU A 133 15.15 -2.94 6.33
C LEU A 133 15.49 -4.02 7.37
N TRP A 134 15.68 -5.27 6.94
CA TRP A 134 16.09 -6.37 7.80
C TRP A 134 17.46 -6.08 8.41
N GLY A 135 18.45 -5.72 7.60
CA GLY A 135 19.78 -5.34 8.06
C GLY A 135 19.74 -4.19 9.07
N ASP A 136 18.98 -3.13 8.77
CA ASP A 136 18.83 -1.97 9.65
C ASP A 136 18.21 -2.36 11.00
N ALA A 137 17.18 -3.18 10.98
CA ALA A 137 16.55 -3.68 12.20
C ALA A 137 17.52 -4.56 13.02
N LEU A 138 18.34 -5.39 12.37
CA LEU A 138 19.37 -6.20 13.03
C LEU A 138 20.49 -5.34 13.62
N MET A 139 20.90 -4.26 12.94
CA MET A 139 21.85 -3.28 13.48
C MET A 139 21.33 -2.68 14.80
N LYS A 140 20.04 -2.31 14.83
CA LYS A 140 19.39 -1.78 16.04
C LYS A 140 19.25 -2.83 17.16
N LEU A 141 19.29 -4.11 16.80
CA LEU A 141 19.30 -5.25 17.73
C LEU A 141 20.73 -5.74 18.04
N GLU A 142 21.77 -5.00 17.65
CA GLU A 142 23.19 -5.31 17.87
C GLU A 142 23.64 -6.66 17.26
N SER A 143 22.90 -7.16 16.28
CA SER A 143 23.19 -8.41 15.56
C SER A 143 24.03 -8.14 14.31
N PHE A 144 25.20 -7.53 14.50
CA PHE A 144 26.00 -6.93 13.43
C PHE A 144 26.39 -7.89 12.30
N GLY A 145 26.81 -9.11 12.61
CA GLY A 145 27.19 -10.09 11.59
C GLY A 145 26.01 -10.50 10.69
N LEU A 146 24.82 -10.66 11.26
CA LEU A 146 23.61 -10.93 10.48
C LEU A 146 23.19 -9.71 9.67
N ALA A 147 23.35 -8.50 10.21
CA ALA A 147 23.04 -7.27 9.50
C ALA A 147 23.93 -7.11 8.26
N GLU A 148 25.25 -7.31 8.42
CA GLU A 148 26.23 -7.30 7.32
C GLU A 148 25.85 -8.30 6.22
N GLU A 149 25.48 -9.53 6.58
CA GLU A 149 24.98 -10.53 5.63
C GLU A 149 23.78 -10.01 4.84
N LYS A 150 22.79 -9.40 5.50
CA LYS A 150 21.60 -8.87 4.80
C LYS A 150 21.92 -7.70 3.88
N TYR A 151 22.86 -6.83 4.26
CA TYR A 151 23.30 -5.75 3.38
C TYR A 151 24.02 -6.27 2.13
N HIS A 152 24.87 -7.29 2.27
CA HIS A 152 25.51 -7.93 1.11
C HIS A 152 24.48 -8.55 0.16
N LEU A 153 23.49 -9.27 0.71
CA LEU A 153 22.40 -9.82 -0.09
C LEU A 153 21.59 -8.71 -0.77
N ALA A 154 21.32 -7.60 -0.08
CA ALA A 154 20.55 -6.49 -0.66
C ALA A 154 21.23 -5.88 -1.89
N VAL A 155 22.56 -5.75 -1.87
CA VAL A 155 23.34 -5.27 -3.02
C VAL A 155 23.31 -6.26 -4.18
N ALA A 156 23.36 -7.56 -3.89
CA ALA A 156 23.32 -8.62 -4.91
C ALA A 156 21.94 -8.73 -5.62
N GLU A 157 20.88 -8.21 -4.99
CA GLU A 157 19.52 -8.23 -5.51
C GLU A 157 19.21 -7.03 -6.44
N LEU A 158 20.12 -6.04 -6.50
CA LEU A 158 19.98 -4.93 -7.44
C LEU A 158 20.30 -5.40 -8.87
N PRO A 159 19.54 -4.96 -9.88
CA PRO A 159 19.86 -5.26 -11.27
C PRO A 159 21.28 -4.79 -11.61
N SER A 160 22.02 -5.55 -12.41
CA SER A 160 23.34 -5.11 -12.87
C SER A 160 23.20 -3.82 -13.70
N GLN A 161 24.21 -2.94 -13.64
CA GLN A 161 24.23 -1.66 -14.35
C GLN A 161 23.92 -1.80 -15.87
N GLU A 162 24.28 -2.93 -16.47
CA GLU A 162 24.01 -3.26 -17.87
C GLU A 162 22.52 -3.35 -18.23
N GLN A 163 21.63 -3.57 -17.25
CA GLN A 163 20.18 -3.64 -17.46
C GLN A 163 19.49 -2.26 -17.43
N PHE A 164 20.19 -1.21 -17.01
CA PHE A 164 19.67 0.17 -17.02
C PHE A 164 20.02 0.94 -18.29
N ASP A 165 21.03 0.47 -19.05
CA ASP A 165 21.57 1.13 -20.24
C ASP A 165 21.03 0.55 -21.57
N ALA A 166 20.09 -0.39 -21.53
CA ALA A 166 19.43 -1.04 -22.68
C ALA A 166 18.00 -0.53 -22.89
#